data_AF-A0A6I3L3J8-F1
#
_entry.id   AF-A0A6I3L3J8-F1
#
_cell.length_a   1.000
_cell.length_b   1.000
_cell.length_c   1.000
_cell.angle_alpha   90.00
_cell.angle_beta   90.00
_cell.angle_gamma   90.00
#
_symmetry.space_group_name_H-M   'P 1'
#
loop_
_entity.id
_entity.type
_entity.pdbx_description
1 polymer ?
#
loop_
_entity_poly.entity_id
_entity_poly.type
_entity_poly.pdbx_seq_one_letter_code
_entity_poly.pdbx_strand_id
1 'polypeptide(L)'
;MFGAGPGYRNSRLVDVCKQAGLSTRQFYEEYNTLEDLLADLHLYINDLVEQRFVDEIGRVADLPIRERVSRIVHTYIDAATADPRHTRILFVEIVGVSERLNQQRLERRSRWIALLVELYDDALRRGDIAPFDPRLAAAAFVGAVNGLMHDWAVDWVDATSDQVADELQSMLTGRLELERPESRP
;
A
#
# COMPACT_ATOMS: atom_id res chain seq x y z
N MET A 1 -18.31 -10.75 -0.58
CA MET A 1 -17.24 -11.69 -0.21
C MET A 1 -16.02 -10.91 0.25
N PHE A 2 -14.80 -11.43 0.18
CA PHE A 2 -13.66 -10.66 0.66
C PHE A 2 -13.54 -9.36 -0.13
N GLY A 3 -13.25 -8.27 0.58
CA GLY A 3 -13.16 -6.93 0.02
C GLY A 3 -14.48 -6.32 -0.48
N ALA A 4 -15.63 -6.99 -0.38
CA ALA A 4 -16.93 -6.42 -0.82
C ALA A 4 -18.14 -7.04 -0.12
N GLY A 5 -19.29 -6.35 -0.05
CA GLY A 5 -20.47 -6.92 0.63
C GLY A 5 -20.15 -7.27 2.10
N PRO A 6 -20.44 -8.50 2.60
CA PRO A 6 -20.27 -8.83 4.02
C PRO A 6 -18.82 -8.77 4.54
N GLY A 7 -17.81 -8.81 3.65
CA GLY A 7 -16.38 -8.85 3.99
C GLY A 7 -15.92 -10.20 4.54
N TYR A 8 -14.60 -10.37 4.74
CA TYR A 8 -13.98 -11.59 5.27
C TYR A 8 -14.68 -12.13 6.52
N ARG A 9 -14.84 -11.29 7.56
CA ARG A 9 -15.34 -11.71 8.88
C ARG A 9 -16.75 -12.32 8.85
N ASN A 10 -17.56 -11.93 7.87
CA ASN A 10 -18.92 -12.43 7.72
C ASN A 10 -19.08 -13.40 6.55
N SER A 11 -17.98 -13.76 5.88
CA SER A 11 -17.98 -14.74 4.78
C SER A 11 -17.92 -16.16 5.34
N ARG A 12 -18.68 -17.09 4.72
CA ARG A 12 -18.64 -18.51 5.06
C ARG A 12 -18.03 -19.30 3.92
N LEU A 13 -17.40 -20.44 4.25
CA LEU A 13 -16.79 -21.33 3.26
C LEU A 13 -17.78 -21.73 2.16
N VAL A 14 -19.03 -22.01 2.54
CA VAL A 14 -20.10 -22.40 1.60
C VAL A 14 -20.38 -21.29 0.60
N ASP A 15 -20.33 -20.02 1.02
CA ASP A 15 -20.57 -18.87 0.13
C ASP A 15 -19.41 -18.68 -0.85
N VAL A 16 -18.17 -18.87 -0.38
CA VAL A 16 -16.96 -18.86 -1.23
C VAL A 16 -17.04 -19.96 -2.28
N CYS A 17 -17.30 -21.20 -1.85
CA CYS A 17 -17.39 -22.36 -2.73
C CYS A 17 -18.50 -22.18 -3.77
N LYS A 18 -19.69 -21.72 -3.34
CA LYS A 18 -20.83 -21.44 -4.21
C LYS A 18 -20.50 -20.39 -5.26
N GLN A 19 -19.82 -19.30 -4.88
CA GLN A 19 -19.46 -18.25 -5.82
C GLN A 19 -18.35 -18.68 -6.79
N ALA A 20 -17.40 -19.50 -6.34
CA ALA A 20 -16.32 -20.03 -7.17
C ALA A 20 -16.75 -21.22 -8.04
N GLY A 21 -17.97 -21.75 -7.87
CA GLY A 21 -18.41 -22.97 -8.55
C GLY A 21 -17.66 -24.23 -8.10
N LEU A 22 -17.15 -24.23 -6.87
CA LEU A 22 -16.35 -25.31 -6.29
C LEU A 22 -17.14 -26.09 -5.24
N SER A 23 -16.77 -27.36 -5.05
CA SER A 23 -17.15 -28.12 -3.86
C SER A 23 -16.26 -27.75 -2.67
N THR A 24 -16.71 -28.04 -1.45
CA THR A 24 -15.88 -27.88 -0.25
C THR A 24 -14.64 -28.76 -0.29
N ARG A 25 -14.71 -29.94 -0.92
CA ARG A 25 -13.54 -30.80 -1.13
C ARG A 25 -12.47 -30.10 -1.96
N GLN A 26 -12.84 -29.52 -3.10
CA GLN A 26 -11.89 -28.79 -3.95
C GLN A 26 -11.28 -27.58 -3.26
N PHE A 27 -12.05 -26.89 -2.40
CA PHE A 27 -11.47 -25.84 -1.57
C PHE A 27 -10.38 -26.39 -0.65
N TYR A 28 -10.65 -27.50 0.05
CA TYR A 28 -9.69 -28.12 0.97
C TYR A 28 -8.48 -28.78 0.28
N GLU A 29 -8.51 -28.94 -1.05
CA GLU A 29 -7.33 -29.36 -1.82
C GLU A 29 -6.31 -28.21 -1.95
N GLU A 30 -6.76 -26.95 -1.89
CA GLU A 30 -5.90 -25.75 -1.99
C GLU A 30 -5.69 -25.04 -0.63
N TYR A 31 -6.73 -24.99 0.21
CA TYR A 31 -6.75 -24.16 1.43
C TYR A 31 -7.33 -24.90 2.63
N ASN A 32 -6.68 -24.81 3.78
CA ASN A 32 -7.21 -25.41 5.02
C ASN A 32 -8.29 -24.54 5.67
N THR A 33 -8.22 -23.23 5.48
CA THR A 33 -9.14 -22.26 6.10
C THR A 33 -9.42 -21.07 5.17
N LEU A 34 -10.48 -20.31 5.47
CA LEU A 34 -10.69 -19.00 4.84
C LEU A 34 -9.58 -18.00 5.18
N GLU A 35 -8.91 -18.18 6.32
CA GLU A 35 -7.77 -17.35 6.70
C GLU A 35 -6.55 -17.59 5.81
N ASP A 36 -6.36 -18.82 5.32
CA ASP A 36 -5.31 -19.14 4.35
C ASP A 36 -5.59 -18.47 3.00
N LEU A 37 -6.84 -18.54 2.53
CA LEU A 37 -7.26 -17.82 1.33
C LEU A 37 -7.07 -16.30 1.48
N LEU A 38 -7.41 -15.73 2.64
CA LEU A 38 -7.19 -14.30 2.89
C LEU A 38 -5.69 -13.96 2.91
N ALA A 39 -4.86 -14.82 3.51
CA ALA A 39 -3.41 -14.63 3.57
C ALA A 39 -2.82 -14.54 2.16
N ASP A 40 -3.15 -15.50 1.31
CA ASP A 40 -2.70 -15.58 -0.08
C ASP A 40 -3.20 -14.40 -0.90
N LEU A 41 -4.48 -14.06 -0.78
CA LEU A 41 -5.05 -12.93 -1.50
C LEU A 41 -4.38 -11.61 -1.09
N HIS A 42 -4.11 -11.42 0.19
CA HIS A 42 -3.38 -10.26 0.69
C HIS A 42 -1.95 -10.18 0.11
N LEU A 43 -1.23 -11.30 0.01
CA LEU A 43 0.10 -11.33 -0.60
C LEU A 43 0.05 -11.06 -2.10
N TYR A 44 -0.87 -11.72 -2.81
CA TYR A 44 -1.08 -11.54 -4.25
C TYR A 44 -1.33 -10.08 -4.62
N ILE A 45 -2.24 -9.40 -3.92
CA ILE A 45 -2.56 -7.99 -4.18
C ILE A 45 -1.34 -7.11 -3.88
N ASN A 46 -0.66 -7.38 -2.77
CA ASN A 46 0.55 -6.67 -2.39
C ASN A 46 1.64 -6.77 -3.46
N ASP A 47 1.85 -7.96 -4.03
CA ASP A 47 2.84 -8.20 -5.09
C ASP A 47 2.45 -7.49 -6.40
N LEU A 48 1.16 -7.44 -6.73
CA LEU A 48 0.65 -6.67 -7.87
C LEU A 48 0.94 -5.17 -7.72
N VAL A 49 0.70 -4.61 -6.52
CA VAL A 49 0.95 -3.19 -6.23
C VAL A 49 2.46 -2.90 -6.25
N GLU A 50 3.27 -3.75 -5.62
CA GLU A 50 4.72 -3.63 -5.61
C GLU A 50 5.32 -3.69 -7.01
N GLN A 51 4.85 -4.62 -7.86
CA GLN A 51 5.31 -4.73 -9.23
C GLN A 51 5.05 -3.44 -10.03
N ARG A 52 3.83 -2.88 -9.96
CA ARG A 52 3.49 -1.62 -10.64
C ARG A 52 4.34 -0.45 -10.14
N PHE A 53 4.60 -0.41 -8.83
CA PHE A 53 5.44 0.61 -8.21
C PHE A 53 6.89 0.53 -8.70
N VAL A 54 7.49 -0.66 -8.68
CA VAL A 54 8.87 -0.89 -9.15
C VAL A 54 9.03 -0.60 -10.64
N ASP A 55 8.07 -1.02 -11.45
CA ASP A 55 8.04 -0.71 -12.88
C ASP A 55 8.04 0.81 -13.13
N GLU A 56 7.25 1.56 -12.36
CA GLU A 56 7.16 3.01 -12.51
C GLU A 56 8.46 3.71 -12.09
N ILE A 57 9.10 3.28 -11.00
CA ILE A 57 10.43 3.79 -10.60
C ILE A 57 11.41 3.74 -11.78
N GLY A 58 11.42 2.62 -12.52
CA GLY A 58 12.27 2.46 -13.70
C GLY A 58 11.91 3.41 -14.84
N ARG A 59 10.61 3.68 -15.06
CA ARG A 59 10.14 4.59 -16.13
C ARG A 59 10.41 6.06 -15.84
N VAL A 60 10.41 6.45 -14.58
CA VAL A 60 10.54 7.87 -14.18
C VAL A 60 11.96 8.26 -13.79
N ALA A 61 12.94 7.36 -13.86
CA ALA A 61 14.28 7.57 -13.32
C ALA A 61 14.97 8.87 -13.80
N ASP A 62 14.73 9.26 -15.05
CA ASP A 62 15.34 10.45 -15.68
C ASP A 62 14.55 11.76 -15.46
N LEU A 63 13.40 11.70 -14.78
CA LEU A 63 12.57 12.88 -14.52
C LEU A 63 13.08 13.68 -13.30
N PRO A 64 12.73 14.98 -13.19
CA PRO A 64 13.01 15.75 -11.98
C PRO A 64 12.38 15.10 -10.74
N ILE A 65 13.06 15.18 -9.58
CA ILE A 65 12.65 14.49 -8.35
C ILE A 65 11.18 14.73 -7.96
N ARG A 66 10.65 15.94 -8.15
CA ARG A 66 9.25 16.26 -7.86
C ARG A 66 8.28 15.50 -8.76
N GLU A 67 8.57 15.39 -10.04
CA GLU A 67 7.74 14.62 -10.98
C GLU A 67 7.83 13.12 -10.71
N ARG A 68 9.01 12.64 -10.32
CA ARG A 68 9.21 11.24 -9.89
C ARG A 68 8.35 10.90 -8.69
N VAL A 69 8.43 11.70 -7.63
CA VAL A 69 7.63 11.51 -6.41
C VAL A 69 6.14 11.51 -6.74
N SER A 70 5.68 12.46 -7.54
CA SER A 70 4.28 12.53 -7.99
C SER A 70 3.85 11.24 -8.69
N ARG A 71 4.52 10.85 -9.78
CA ARG A 71 4.15 9.66 -10.56
C ARG A 71 4.20 8.36 -9.74
N ILE A 72 5.21 8.21 -8.89
CA ILE A 72 5.38 7.01 -8.06
C ILE A 72 4.25 6.90 -7.02
N VAL A 73 3.88 8.00 -6.35
CA VAL A 73 2.79 8.00 -5.38
C VAL A 73 1.45 7.73 -6.05
N HIS A 74 1.14 8.41 -7.16
CA HIS A 74 -0.10 8.16 -7.90
C HIS A 74 -0.17 6.71 -8.41
N THR A 75 0.94 6.16 -8.92
CA THR A 75 0.97 4.75 -9.35
C THR A 75 0.70 3.78 -8.20
N TYR A 76 1.25 4.03 -7.01
CA TYR A 76 0.96 3.22 -5.83
C TYR A 76 -0.53 3.25 -5.49
N ILE A 77 -1.13 4.44 -5.43
CA ILE A 77 -2.53 4.62 -5.09
C ILE A 77 -3.42 3.99 -6.16
N ASP A 78 -3.21 4.29 -7.43
CA ASP A 78 -3.94 3.70 -8.56
C ASP A 78 -3.87 2.17 -8.54
N ALA A 79 -2.71 1.60 -8.21
CA ALA A 79 -2.57 0.14 -8.09
C ALA A 79 -3.36 -0.43 -6.90
N ALA A 80 -3.30 0.23 -5.74
CA ALA A 80 -3.98 -0.19 -4.52
C ALA A 80 -5.50 0.02 -4.57
N THR A 81 -5.98 0.93 -5.41
CA THR A 81 -7.40 1.28 -5.58
C THR A 81 -8.01 0.80 -6.89
N ALA A 82 -7.23 0.17 -7.79
CA ALA A 82 -7.69 -0.37 -9.07
C ALA A 82 -8.92 -1.28 -8.94
N ASP A 83 -9.06 -1.95 -7.79
CA ASP A 83 -10.26 -2.68 -7.40
C ASP A 83 -10.59 -2.32 -5.95
N PRO A 84 -11.83 -1.85 -5.63
CA PRO A 84 -12.22 -1.56 -4.26
C PRO A 84 -12.02 -2.74 -3.29
N ARG A 85 -12.08 -3.97 -3.80
CA ARG A 85 -11.80 -5.18 -3.03
C ARG A 85 -10.35 -5.23 -2.56
N HIS A 86 -9.41 -4.81 -3.43
CA HIS A 86 -7.99 -4.80 -3.10
C HIS A 86 -7.71 -3.88 -1.92
N THR A 87 -8.21 -2.64 -1.98
CA THR A 87 -8.05 -1.66 -0.91
C THR A 87 -8.55 -2.22 0.41
N ARG A 88 -9.76 -2.77 0.42
CA ARG A 88 -10.35 -3.34 1.63
C ARG A 88 -9.56 -4.54 2.17
N ILE A 89 -9.03 -5.42 1.31
CA ILE A 89 -8.21 -6.55 1.75
C ILE A 89 -6.88 -6.08 2.33
N LEU A 90 -6.21 -5.12 1.69
CA LEU A 90 -4.91 -4.59 2.11
C LEU A 90 -4.99 -3.86 3.46
N PHE A 91 -6.01 -3.02 3.64
CA PHE A 91 -6.02 -2.05 4.74
C PHE A 91 -7.06 -2.32 5.82
N VAL A 92 -8.12 -3.10 5.54
CA VAL A 92 -9.24 -3.29 6.48
C VAL A 92 -9.37 -4.74 6.93
N GLU A 93 -9.59 -5.67 6.00
CA GLU A 93 -10.03 -7.03 6.33
C GLU A 93 -8.92 -7.91 6.91
N ILE A 94 -7.67 -7.60 6.58
CA ILE A 94 -6.49 -8.27 7.15
C ILE A 94 -6.23 -7.88 8.62
N VAL A 95 -6.79 -6.76 9.09
CA VAL A 95 -6.47 -6.17 10.39
C VAL A 95 -7.16 -6.93 11.53
N GLY A 96 -6.36 -7.33 12.51
CA GLY A 96 -6.86 -7.96 13.74
C GLY A 96 -7.55 -9.31 13.52
N VAL A 97 -7.19 -10.04 12.44
CA VAL A 97 -7.72 -11.39 12.18
C VAL A 97 -7.05 -12.42 13.09
N SER A 98 -5.73 -12.49 13.05
CA SER A 98 -4.93 -13.44 13.83
C SER A 98 -3.51 -12.89 14.03
N GLU A 99 -2.77 -13.46 14.99
CA GLU A 99 -1.35 -13.11 15.18
C GLU A 99 -0.53 -13.41 13.93
N ARG A 100 -0.82 -14.53 13.25
CA ARG A 100 -0.17 -14.93 12.00
C ARG A 100 -0.32 -13.86 10.91
N LEU A 101 -1.55 -13.40 10.67
CA LEU A 101 -1.79 -12.35 9.68
C LEU A 101 -1.25 -10.98 10.12
N ASN A 102 -1.19 -10.71 11.42
CA ASN A 102 -0.52 -9.52 11.92
C ASN A 102 0.99 -9.53 11.60
N GLN A 103 1.66 -10.67 11.79
CA GLN A 103 3.07 -10.82 11.39
C GLN A 103 3.26 -10.64 9.88
N GLN A 104 2.41 -11.26 9.06
CA GLN A 104 2.43 -11.06 7.60
C GLN A 104 2.30 -9.58 7.21
N ARG A 105 1.41 -8.82 7.87
CA ARG A 105 1.28 -7.37 7.65
C ARG A 105 2.54 -6.61 8.04
N LEU A 106 3.17 -6.96 9.16
CA LEU A 106 4.41 -6.32 9.62
C LEU A 106 5.59 -6.61 8.68
N GLU A 107 5.65 -7.82 8.11
CA GLU A 107 6.63 -8.19 7.09
C GLU A 107 6.43 -7.37 5.80
N ARG A 108 5.19 -7.28 5.30
CA ARG A 108 4.88 -6.42 4.13
C ARG A 108 5.17 -4.95 4.40
N ARG A 109 4.83 -4.45 5.59
CA ARG A 109 5.18 -3.08 6.02
C ARG A 109 6.69 -2.87 6.00
N SER A 110 7.46 -3.84 6.49
CA SER A 110 8.93 -3.75 6.52
C SER A 110 9.54 -3.73 5.12
N ARG A 111 8.96 -4.50 4.17
CA ARG A 111 9.34 -4.46 2.75
C ARG A 111 9.11 -3.08 2.12
N TRP A 112 7.94 -2.50 2.31
CA TRP A 112 7.65 -1.14 1.82
C TRP A 112 8.57 -0.07 2.43
N ILE A 113 8.89 -0.19 3.72
CA ILE A 113 9.87 0.70 4.36
C ILE A 113 11.24 0.57 3.71
N ALA A 114 11.70 -0.66 3.44
CA ALA A 114 13.00 -0.88 2.80
C ALA A 114 13.06 -0.26 1.39
N LEU A 115 12.02 -0.44 0.57
CA LEU A 115 11.93 0.17 -0.76
C LEU A 115 12.02 1.70 -0.71
N LEU A 116 11.31 2.35 0.23
CA LEU A 116 11.39 3.80 0.39
C LEU A 116 12.76 4.27 0.91
N VAL A 117 13.39 3.50 1.80
CA VAL A 117 14.76 3.79 2.25
C VAL A 117 15.72 3.81 1.07
N GLU A 118 15.63 2.83 0.17
CA GLU A 118 16.47 2.79 -1.04
C GLU A 118 16.25 4.03 -1.93
N LEU A 119 15.00 4.45 -2.12
CA LEU A 119 14.67 5.66 -2.88
C LEU A 119 15.20 6.94 -2.22
N TYR A 120 15.08 7.06 -0.90
CA TYR A 120 15.62 8.19 -0.15
C TYR A 120 17.15 8.22 -0.19
N ASP A 121 17.82 7.09 0.04
CA ASP A 121 19.27 6.98 -0.02
C ASP A 121 19.81 7.36 -1.40
N ASP A 122 19.12 6.96 -2.46
CA ASP A 122 19.45 7.35 -3.83
C ASP A 122 19.34 8.86 -4.07
N ALA A 123 18.23 9.46 -3.65
CA ALA A 123 18.03 10.91 -3.76
C ALA A 123 19.02 11.72 -2.90
N LEU A 124 19.36 11.24 -1.70
CA LEU A 124 20.39 11.82 -0.84
C LEU A 124 21.78 11.76 -1.49
N ARG A 125 22.17 10.61 -2.07
CA ARG A 125 23.45 10.45 -2.77
C ARG A 125 23.57 11.39 -3.97
N ARG A 126 22.48 11.64 -4.69
CA ARG A 126 22.45 12.60 -5.82
C ARG A 126 22.42 14.06 -5.37
N GLY A 127 22.14 14.34 -4.10
CA GLY A 127 21.95 15.69 -3.59
C GLY A 127 20.62 16.33 -4.01
N ASP A 128 19.62 15.52 -4.38
CA ASP A 128 18.31 16.00 -4.80
C ASP A 128 17.49 16.55 -3.62
N ILE A 129 17.76 16.04 -2.42
CA ILE A 129 17.03 16.31 -1.18
C ILE A 129 18.01 16.55 -0.03
N ALA A 130 17.60 17.31 1.00
CA ALA A 130 18.48 17.59 2.12
C ALA A 130 18.60 16.38 3.08
N PRO A 131 19.66 16.32 3.91
CA PRO A 131 19.93 15.15 4.76
C PRO A 131 18.90 14.93 5.88
N PHE A 132 18.42 13.69 6.02
CA PHE A 132 17.60 13.22 7.14
C PHE A 132 17.82 11.72 7.39
N ASP A 133 17.23 11.16 8.47
CA ASP A 133 17.19 9.71 8.71
C ASP A 133 16.18 9.03 7.76
N PRO A 134 16.65 8.28 6.74
CA PRO A 134 15.78 7.68 5.73
C PRO A 134 14.82 6.65 6.31
N ARG A 135 15.28 5.89 7.32
CA ARG A 135 14.50 4.82 7.92
C ARG A 135 13.36 5.38 8.77
N LEU A 136 13.65 6.43 9.55
CA LEU A 136 12.62 7.13 10.32
C LEU A 136 11.57 7.77 9.40
N ALA A 137 12.01 8.45 8.34
CA ALA A 137 11.12 9.08 7.37
C ALA A 137 10.24 8.05 6.63
N ALA A 138 10.83 6.96 6.16
CA ALA A 138 10.09 5.87 5.50
C ALA A 138 9.09 5.20 6.44
N ALA A 139 9.48 4.90 7.67
CA ALA A 139 8.59 4.28 8.66
C ALA A 139 7.39 5.17 9.01
N ALA A 140 7.60 6.48 9.13
CA ALA A 140 6.55 7.46 9.37
C ALA A 140 5.59 7.56 8.18
N PHE A 141 6.12 7.69 6.95
CA PHE A 141 5.31 7.81 5.74
C PHE A 141 4.48 6.55 5.47
N VAL A 142 5.07 5.36 5.57
CA VAL A 142 4.31 4.10 5.44
C VAL A 142 3.25 3.98 6.54
N GLY A 143 3.52 4.50 7.74
CA GLY A 143 2.50 4.60 8.79
C GLY A 143 1.32 5.48 8.36
N ALA A 144 1.59 6.66 7.80
CA ALA A 144 0.57 7.58 7.29
C ALA A 144 -0.25 6.96 6.14
N VAL A 145 0.41 6.30 5.18
CA VAL A 145 -0.28 5.57 4.10
C VAL A 145 -1.23 4.52 4.66
N ASN A 146 -0.79 3.68 5.60
CA ASN A 146 -1.65 2.65 6.17
C ASN A 146 -2.86 3.24 6.91
N GLY A 147 -2.67 4.31 7.68
CA GLY A 147 -3.76 4.98 8.39
C GLY A 147 -4.75 5.64 7.45
N LEU A 148 -4.27 6.48 6.53
CA LEU A 148 -5.10 7.20 5.57
C LEU A 148 -5.89 6.24 4.66
N MET A 149 -5.23 5.21 4.13
CA MET A 149 -5.89 4.22 3.26
C MET A 149 -6.92 3.39 4.02
N HIS A 150 -6.69 3.08 5.30
CA HIS A 150 -7.70 2.45 6.15
C HIS A 150 -8.92 3.36 6.30
N ASP A 151 -8.71 4.61 6.73
CA ASP A 151 -9.80 5.55 7.02
C ASP A 151 -10.59 5.92 5.76
N TRP A 152 -9.91 6.00 4.61
CA TRP A 152 -10.55 6.15 3.31
C TRP A 152 -11.36 4.92 2.91
N ALA A 153 -10.83 3.70 3.09
CA ALA A 153 -11.50 2.46 2.70
C ALA A 153 -12.74 2.10 3.54
N VAL A 154 -12.93 2.76 4.69
CA VAL A 154 -14.10 2.61 5.56
C VAL A 154 -15.01 3.84 5.52
N ASP A 155 -14.84 4.71 4.53
CA ASP A 155 -15.63 5.93 4.30
C ASP A 155 -15.59 6.93 5.48
N TRP A 156 -14.54 6.88 6.31
CA TRP A 156 -14.32 7.89 7.37
C TRP A 156 -13.73 9.18 6.81
N VAL A 157 -12.84 9.04 5.82
CA VAL A 157 -12.32 10.14 5.01
C VAL A 157 -13.06 10.16 3.68
N ASP A 158 -13.85 11.21 3.44
CA ASP A 158 -14.55 11.44 2.17
C ASP A 158 -13.62 12.15 1.18
N ALA A 159 -13.04 11.38 0.26
CA ALA A 159 -12.09 11.85 -0.75
C ALA A 159 -12.10 10.96 -2.00
N THR A 160 -11.64 11.49 -3.13
CA THR A 160 -11.31 10.68 -4.32
C THR A 160 -9.94 10.02 -4.14
N SER A 161 -9.64 8.97 -4.94
CA SER A 161 -8.30 8.37 -4.98
C SER A 161 -7.22 9.38 -5.34
N ASP A 162 -7.54 10.32 -6.25
CA ASP A 162 -6.62 11.38 -6.65
C ASP A 162 -6.30 12.31 -5.47
N GLN A 163 -7.31 12.70 -4.68
CA GLN A 163 -7.10 13.52 -3.48
C GLN A 163 -6.24 12.82 -2.43
N VAL A 164 -6.41 11.50 -2.28
CA VAL A 164 -5.57 10.69 -1.39
C VAL A 164 -4.13 10.64 -1.89
N ALA A 165 -3.92 10.47 -3.20
CA ALA A 165 -2.60 10.50 -3.82
C ALA A 165 -1.93 11.88 -3.68
N ASP A 166 -2.68 12.95 -3.93
CA ASP A 166 -2.23 14.34 -3.82
C ASP A 166 -1.78 14.66 -2.39
N GLU A 167 -2.54 14.21 -1.37
CA GLU A 167 -2.17 14.42 0.04
C GLU A 167 -0.88 13.67 0.40
N LEU A 168 -0.77 12.39 0.02
CA LEU A 168 0.43 11.61 0.27
C LEU A 168 1.64 12.16 -0.48
N GLN A 169 1.45 12.67 -1.70
CA GLN A 169 2.48 13.38 -2.45
C GLN A 169 2.91 14.65 -1.70
N SER A 170 1.94 15.45 -1.23
CA SER A 170 2.19 16.68 -0.47
C SER A 170 3.02 16.41 0.78
N MET A 171 2.77 15.32 1.51
CA MET A 171 3.59 14.91 2.66
C MET A 171 5.07 14.69 2.28
N LEU A 172 5.33 14.13 1.10
CA LEU A 172 6.70 13.90 0.61
C LEU A 172 7.34 15.18 0.09
N THR A 173 6.61 16.01 -0.65
CA THR A 173 7.14 17.24 -1.25
C THR A 173 7.24 18.40 -0.29
N GLY A 174 6.34 18.50 0.70
CA GLY A 174 6.39 19.52 1.76
C GLY A 174 7.67 19.40 2.60
N ARG A 175 8.19 18.18 2.75
CA ARG A 175 9.51 17.93 3.34
C ARG A 175 10.65 18.50 2.50
N LEU A 176 10.51 18.54 1.17
CA LEU A 176 11.50 19.13 0.25
C LEU A 176 11.50 20.67 0.28
N GLU A 177 10.39 21.28 0.68
CA GLU A 177 10.20 22.74 0.64
C GLU A 177 10.63 23.43 1.94
N LEU A 178 10.49 22.77 3.09
CA LEU A 178 10.91 23.32 4.39
C LEU A 178 12.44 23.42 4.56
N GLU A 179 13.22 22.82 3.66
CA GLU A 179 14.69 22.74 3.77
C GLU A 179 15.44 23.55 2.71
N ARG A 180 14.76 24.27 1.80
CA ARG A 180 15.43 25.32 1.02
C ARG A 180 15.60 26.54 1.92
N PRO A 181 16.83 26.92 2.33
CA PRO A 181 17.00 28.24 2.89
C PRO A 181 16.52 29.24 1.84
N GLU A 182 15.63 30.15 2.22
CA GLU A 182 15.35 31.34 1.43
C GLU A 182 16.70 31.86 0.95
N SER A 183 16.88 31.93 -0.37
CA SER A 183 17.99 32.66 -0.96
C SER A 183 17.73 34.11 -0.59
N ARG A 184 18.20 34.52 0.59
CA ARG A 184 18.08 35.89 1.05
C ARG A 184 18.88 36.76 0.07
N PRO A 185 18.29 37.84 -0.47
CA PRO A 185 18.97 38.73 -1.41
C PRO A 185 20.20 39.42 -0.78
#